data_AF-A0A956GZ15-F1
#
_entry.id   AF-A0A956GZ15-F1
#
_cell.length_a   1.000
_cell.length_b   1.000
_cell.length_c   1.000
_cell.angle_alpha   90.00
_cell.angle_beta   90.00
_cell.angle_gamma   90.00
#
_symmetry.space_group_name_H-M   'P 1'
#
loop_
_entity.id
_entity.type
_entity.pdbx_description
1 polymer ?
#
loop_
_entity_poly.entity_id
_entity_poly.type
_entity_poly.pdbx_seq_one_letter_code
_entity_poly.pdbx_strand_id
1 'polypeptide(L)' 'MSVIYFLLPLAGLLVVGAVIAFLIAARDGQFDDLDTPPMRILFDEVAPREETPS' A
#
# COMPACT_ATOMS: atom_id res chain seq x y z
N MET A 1 34.21 -21.09 0.86
CA MET A 1 34.16 -19.96 1.80
C MET A 1 34.25 -18.59 1.12
N SER A 2 33.77 -18.45 -0.12
CA SER A 2 33.78 -17.18 -0.89
C SER A 2 32.40 -16.60 -1.15
N VAL A 3 31.34 -17.43 -1.07
CA VAL A 3 29.95 -17.03 -1.36
C VAL A 3 29.46 -15.91 -0.44
N ILE A 4 30.00 -15.83 0.78
CA ILE A 4 29.61 -14.80 1.75
C ILE A 4 29.95 -13.38 1.28
N TYR A 5 31.01 -13.21 0.50
CA TYR A 5 31.39 -11.92 -0.09
C TYR A 5 30.39 -11.45 -1.15
N PHE A 6 29.58 -12.35 -1.71
CA PHE A 6 28.49 -12.03 -2.62
C PHE A 6 27.15 -11.87 -1.90
N LEU A 7 26.85 -12.77 -0.96
CA LEU A 7 25.57 -12.77 -0.25
C LEU A 7 25.43 -11.59 0.70
N LEU A 8 26.51 -11.18 1.37
CA LEU A 8 26.47 -10.08 2.32
C LEU A 8 26.07 -8.74 1.66
N PRO A 9 26.72 -8.28 0.57
CA PRO A 9 26.30 -7.05 -0.11
C PRO A 9 24.91 -7.19 -0.76
N LEU A 10 24.57 -8.37 -1.30
CA LEU A 10 23.24 -8.62 -1.87
C LEU A 10 22.13 -8.48 -0.81
N ALA A 11 22.33 -9.07 0.37
CA ALA A 11 21.41 -8.93 1.50
C ALA A 11 21.30 -7.47 1.94
N GLY A 12 22.42 -6.73 2.01
CA GLY A 12 22.42 -5.30 2.30
C GLY A 12 21.59 -4.49 1.28
N LEU A 13 21.74 -4.79 -0.01
CA LEU A 13 20.96 -4.18 -1.09
C LEU A 13 19.45 -4.42 -0.93
N LEU A 14 19.06 -5.65 -0.58
CA LEU A 14 17.66 -5.99 -0.33
C LEU A 14 17.10 -5.23 0.88
N VAL A 15 17.86 -5.15 1.97
CA VAL A 15 17.43 -4.39 3.17
C VAL A 15 17.27 -2.91 2.85
N VAL A 16 18.24 -2.29 2.19
CA VAL A 16 18.16 -0.88 1.79
C VAL A 16 16.97 -0.66 0.85
N GLY A 17 16.76 -1.55 -0.13
CA GLY A 17 15.61 -1.49 -1.03
C GLY A 17 14.28 -1.57 -0.29
N ALA A 18 14.15 -2.49 0.67
CA ALA A 18 12.96 -2.63 1.48
C ALA A 18 12.68 -1.38 2.34
N VAL A 19 13.73 -0.80 2.95
CA VAL A 19 13.61 0.44 3.74
C VAL A 19 13.16 1.61 2.85
N ILE A 20 13.74 1.78 1.66
CA ILE A 20 13.33 2.83 0.73
C ILE A 20 11.88 2.65 0.31
N ALA A 21 11.49 1.43 -0.09
CA ALA A 21 10.11 1.13 -0.48
C ALA A 21 9.13 1.42 0.66
N PHE A 22 9.48 1.05 1.90
CA PHE A 22 8.69 1.36 3.08
C PHE A 22 8.55 2.87 3.30
N LEU A 23 9.64 3.64 3.20
CA LEU A 23 9.60 5.10 3.37
C LEU A 23 8.75 5.78 2.29
N ILE A 24 8.77 5.29 1.05
CA ILE A 24 7.91 5.80 -0.02
C ILE A 24 6.45 5.51 0.32
N ALA A 25 6.11 4.26 0.62
CA ALA A 25 4.74 3.86 0.98
C ALA A 25 4.19 4.63 2.20
N ALA A 26 5.04 4.88 3.20
CA ALA A 26 4.68 5.65 4.38
C ALA A 26 4.47 7.15 4.08
N ARG A 27 5.17 7.71 3.09
CA ARG A 27 4.98 9.11 2.66
C ARG A 27 3.80 9.30 1.73
N ASP A 28 3.51 8.30 0.90
CA ASP A 28 2.41 8.33 -0.07
C ASP A 28 1.04 8.07 0.59
N GLY A 29 0.98 7.93 1.92
CA GLY A 29 -0.27 7.77 2.67
C GLY A 29 -0.93 6.40 2.48
N GLN A 30 -0.20 5.38 2.01
CA GLN A 30 -0.75 4.04 1.78
C GLN A 30 -1.32 3.39 3.06
N PHE A 31 -0.85 3.83 4.22
CA PHE A 31 -1.32 3.36 5.52
C PHE A 31 -2.42 4.24 6.13
N ASP A 32 -2.81 5.33 5.44
CA ASP A 32 -3.82 6.27 5.94
C ASP A 32 -5.25 5.82 5.59
N ASP A 33 -5.43 4.93 4.61
CA ASP A 33 -6.72 4.41 4.17
C ASP A 33 -6.93 2.92 4.53
N LEU A 34 -6.82 2.60 5.81
CA LEU A 34 -7.10 1.24 6.33
C LEU A 34 -8.58 1.03 6.71
N ASP A 35 -9.34 2.12 6.89
CA ASP A 35 -10.68 2.09 7.49
C ASP A 35 -11.83 2.35 6.50
N THR A 36 -11.58 3.07 5.39
CA THR A 36 -12.63 3.47 4.43
C THR A 36 -13.12 2.33 3.51
N PRO A 37 -12.29 1.36 3.06
CA PRO A 37 -12.74 0.38 2.06
C PRO A 37 -13.94 -0.48 2.51
N PRO A 38 -13.97 -1.03 3.75
CA PRO A 38 -15.10 -1.84 4.20
C PRO A 38 -16.37 -1.04 4.46
N MET A 39 -16.27 0.23 4.84
CA MET A 39 -17.46 1.05 5.13
C MET A 39 -18.17 1.50 3.86
N ARG A 40 -17.45 1.67 2.75
CA ARG A 40 -18.04 2.10 1.47
C ARG A 40 -19.08 1.08 0.94
N ILE A 41 -18.81 -0.22 1.07
CA ILE A 41 -19.76 -1.26 0.61
C ILE A 41 -21.07 -1.27 1.42
N LEU A 42 -21.03 -0.83 2.68
CA LEU A 42 -22.21 -0.76 3.55
C LEU A 42 -23.11 0.44 3.23
N PHE A 43 -22.56 1.48 2.60
CA PHE A 43 -23.29 2.72 2.28
C PHE A 43 -23.54 2.92 0.78
N ASP A 44 -22.88 2.17 -0.11
CA ASP A 44 -23.07 2.23 -1.57
C ASP A 44 -24.50 1.83 -2.00
N GLU A 45 -25.25 1.08 -1.19
CA GLU A 45 -26.66 0.74 -1.48
C GLU A 45 -27.68 1.84 -1.09
N VAL A 46 -27.23 2.91 -0.42
CA VAL A 46 -28.13 3.96 0.13
C VAL A 46 -28.15 5.23 -0.71
N ALA A 47 -27.34 5.33 -1.78
CA ALA A 47 -27.45 6.46 -2.70
C ALA A 47 -28.85 6.44 -3.34
N PRO A 48 -29.70 7.47 -3.12
CA PRO A 48 -30.95 7.59 -3.83
C PRO A 48 -30.61 7.59 -5.31
N ARG A 49 -31.17 6.64 -6.08
CA ARG A 49 -31.23 6.79 -7.52
C ARG A 49 -31.97 8.10 -7.74
N GLU A 50 -31.26 9.16 -8.10
CA GLU A 50 -31.91 10.34 -8.65
C GLU A 50 -32.59 9.87 -9.93
N GLU A 51 -33.86 9.48 -9.79
CA GLU A 51 -34.79 9.36 -10.90
C GLU A 51 -34.97 10.77 -11.43
N THR A 52 -34.08 11.19 -12.32
CA THR A 52 -34.29 12.38 -13.13
C THR A 52 -35.55 12.14 -13.95
N PRO A 53 -36.66 12.87 -13.73
CA PRO A 53 -37.79 12.80 -14.62
C PRO A 53 -37.54 13.78 -15.76
N SER A 54 -37.21 13.26 -16.95
CA SER A 54 -37.48 13.94 -18.22
C SER A 54 -37.58 12.93 -19.37
#